data_AF-M5G0Z0-F1
#
_entry.id   AF-M5G0Z0-F1
#
_cell.length_a   1.000
_cell.length_b   1.000
_cell.length_c   1.000
_cell.angle_alpha   90.00
_cell.angle_beta   90.00
_cell.angle_gamma   90.00
#
_symmetry.space_group_name_H-M   'P 1'
#
loop_
_entity.id
_entity.type
_entity.pdbx_description
1 polymer ?
#
loop_
_entity_poly.entity_id
_entity_poly.type
_entity_poly.pdbx_seq_one_letter_code
_entity_poly.pdbx_strand_id
1 'polypeptide(L)'
;ISLGYNIGCKHSKTMARSSLGARAESLRVQFFVGAFHGYAHNCRCQLGFHPQFLATTGLKDFETNKQISLKQNLTIHLFQHGSAYHRHMCLHFFWSRWDEG
;
A
#
# COMPACT_ATOMS: atom_id res chain seq x y z
N ILE A 1 18.95 -5.22 0.55
CA ILE A 1 18.32 -4.67 1.79
C ILE A 1 16.93 -4.20 1.42
N SER A 2 15.93 -4.32 2.29
CA SER A 2 14.55 -4.02 1.92
C SER A 2 13.83 -3.13 2.92
N LEU A 3 13.14 -2.12 2.42
CA LEU A 3 12.51 -1.07 3.24
C LEU A 3 11.03 -0.90 2.86
N GLY A 4 10.15 -1.22 3.80
CA GLY A 4 8.71 -0.97 3.67
C GLY A 4 8.38 0.48 4.02
N TYR A 5 7.91 1.25 3.05
CA TYR A 5 7.48 2.63 3.25
C TYR A 5 6.18 2.90 2.50
N ASN A 6 5.21 3.52 3.19
CA ASN A 6 3.99 4.07 2.58
C ASN A 6 4.31 4.88 1.31
N ILE A 7 5.40 5.65 1.31
CA ILE A 7 5.84 6.49 0.18
C ILE A 7 7.08 5.93 -0.56
N GLY A 8 7.28 4.62 -0.53
CA GLY A 8 8.48 3.95 -1.07
C GLY A 8 8.82 4.34 -2.52
N CYS A 9 7.83 4.67 -3.35
CA CYS A 9 8.05 5.12 -4.73
C CYS A 9 8.73 6.51 -4.84
N LYS A 10 8.44 7.41 -3.90
CA LYS A 10 9.03 8.75 -3.85
C LYS A 10 10.38 8.67 -3.15
N HIS A 11 10.44 7.85 -2.10
CA HIS A 11 11.67 7.62 -1.34
C HIS A 11 12.76 6.93 -2.18
N SER A 12 12.40 6.00 -3.07
CA SER A 12 13.35 5.37 -3.99
C SER A 12 13.99 6.41 -4.93
N LYS A 13 13.18 7.32 -5.49
CA LYS A 13 13.65 8.43 -6.33
C LYS A 13 14.53 9.40 -5.54
N THR A 14 14.16 9.72 -4.30
CA THR A 14 14.96 10.58 -3.43
C THR A 14 16.30 9.94 -3.10
N MET A 15 16.32 8.66 -2.74
CA MET A 15 17.56 7.93 -2.46
C MET A 15 18.47 7.88 -3.68
N ALA A 16 17.93 7.56 -4.86
CA ALA A 16 18.70 7.51 -6.10
C ALA A 16 19.36 8.85 -6.47
N ARG A 17 18.74 9.98 -6.09
CA ARG A 17 19.27 11.34 -6.32
C ARG A 17 20.17 11.86 -5.21
N SER A 18 20.29 11.13 -4.10
CA SER A 18 21.10 11.54 -2.96
C SER A 18 22.54 11.03 -3.09
N SER A 19 23.42 11.51 -2.21
CA SER A 19 24.78 10.97 -2.07
C SER A 19 24.81 9.49 -1.67
N LEU A 20 23.68 8.95 -1.20
CA LEU A 20 23.53 7.53 -0.87
C LEU A 20 23.15 6.67 -2.08
N GLY A 21 22.85 7.25 -3.25
CA GLY A 21 22.36 6.51 -4.42
C GLY A 21 23.27 5.36 -4.84
N ALA A 22 24.56 5.64 -5.05
CA ALA A 22 25.54 4.62 -5.43
C ALA A 22 25.70 3.50 -4.38
N ARG A 23 25.59 3.87 -3.09
CA ARG A 23 25.65 2.91 -1.98
C ARG A 23 24.36 2.09 -1.85
N ALA A 24 23.22 2.69 -2.12
CA ALA A 24 21.94 2.02 -2.13
C ALA A 24 21.86 1.00 -3.29
N GLU A 25 22.43 1.35 -4.44
CA GLU A 25 22.55 0.46 -5.59
C GLU A 25 23.48 -0.72 -5.30
N SER A 26 24.67 -0.47 -4.74
CA SER A 26 25.60 -1.56 -4.39
C SER A 26 25.03 -2.52 -3.35
N LEU A 27 24.23 -2.02 -2.41
CA LEU A 27 23.52 -2.81 -1.40
C LEU A 27 22.19 -3.41 -1.88
N ARG A 28 21.83 -3.17 -3.16
CA ARG A 28 20.56 -3.58 -3.78
C ARG A 28 19.38 -3.25 -2.88
N VAL A 29 19.27 -1.98 -2.48
CA VAL A 29 18.18 -1.51 -1.63
C VAL A 29 16.89 -1.51 -2.43
N GLN A 30 15.87 -2.23 -1.95
CA GLN A 30 14.54 -2.27 -2.55
C GLN A 30 13.52 -1.60 -1.64
N PHE A 31 12.62 -0.84 -2.24
CA PHE A 31 11.51 -0.19 -1.55
C PHE A 31 10.20 -0.91 -1.83
N PHE A 32 9.36 -1.01 -0.81
CA PHE A 32 8.05 -1.64 -0.89
C PHE A 32 6.97 -0.66 -0.47
N VAL A 33 5.83 -0.69 -1.17
CA VAL A 33 4.63 0.09 -0.81
C VAL A 33 3.49 -0.83 -0.40
N GLY A 34 2.73 -0.42 0.62
CA GLY A 34 1.52 -1.13 1.04
C GLY A 34 0.38 -1.01 0.04
N ALA A 35 -0.63 -1.88 0.14
CA ALA A 35 -1.77 -1.94 -0.79
C ALA A 35 -2.53 -0.61 -0.91
N PHE A 36 -2.62 0.17 0.17
CA PHE A 36 -3.28 1.48 0.20
C PHE A 36 -2.56 2.58 -0.59
N HIS A 37 -1.29 2.39 -0.92
CA HIS A 37 -0.55 3.35 -1.74
C HIS A 37 -1.12 3.45 -3.16
N GLY A 38 -1.63 2.35 -3.72
CA GLY A 38 -2.18 2.28 -5.08
C GLY A 38 -3.42 3.16 -5.30
N TYR A 39 -4.23 3.36 -4.26
CA TYR A 39 -5.42 4.20 -4.32
C TYR A 39 -5.07 5.70 -4.48
N ALA A 40 -4.00 6.15 -3.82
CA ALA A 40 -3.50 7.52 -3.94
C ALA A 40 -2.52 7.71 -5.13
N HIS A 41 -1.82 6.65 -5.53
CA HIS A 41 -0.82 6.64 -6.59
C HIS A 41 -1.08 5.46 -7.53
N ASN A 42 -1.69 5.75 -8.69
CA ASN A 42 -1.86 4.92 -9.90
C ASN A 42 -1.37 3.45 -9.83
N CYS A 43 -2.21 2.50 -10.26
CA CYS A 43 -1.92 1.06 -10.44
C CYS A 43 -0.49 0.72 -10.91
N ARG A 44 0.12 1.49 -11.81
CA ARG A 44 1.51 1.27 -12.26
C ARG A 44 2.54 1.33 -11.13
N CYS A 45 2.34 2.23 -10.17
CA CYS A 45 3.18 2.37 -8.98
C CYS A 45 3.02 1.16 -8.06
N GLN A 46 1.78 0.67 -7.92
CA GLN A 46 1.50 -0.54 -7.16
C GLN A 46 2.23 -1.74 -7.77
N LEU A 47 2.14 -1.97 -9.09
CA LEU A 47 2.84 -3.10 -9.73
C LEU A 47 4.37 -3.06 -9.54
N GLY A 48 4.98 -1.88 -9.58
CA GLY A 48 6.44 -1.72 -9.48
C GLY A 48 7.02 -1.77 -8.07
N PHE A 49 6.20 -1.56 -7.03
CA PHE A 49 6.66 -1.50 -5.63
C PHE A 49 5.91 -2.45 -4.69
N HIS A 50 4.95 -3.23 -5.19
CA HIS A 50 4.14 -4.09 -4.35
C HIS A 50 4.93 -5.37 -3.96
N PRO A 51 4.91 -5.76 -2.68
CA PRO A 51 5.67 -6.91 -2.16
C PRO A 51 5.42 -8.24 -2.87
N GLN A 52 4.24 -8.39 -3.45
CA GLN A 52 3.88 -9.60 -4.19
C GLN A 52 4.64 -9.74 -5.52
N PHE A 53 5.09 -8.63 -6.12
CA PHE A 53 5.89 -8.62 -7.35
C PHE A 53 7.40 -8.55 -7.08
N LEU A 54 7.81 -8.01 -5.93
CA LEU A 54 9.22 -7.80 -5.57
C LEU A 54 9.82 -8.85 -4.62
N ALA A 55 9.03 -9.84 -4.20
CA ALA A 55 9.41 -11.17 -3.68
C ALA A 55 10.65 -11.30 -2.77
N THR A 56 10.94 -10.33 -1.88
CA THR A 56 12.15 -10.43 -1.01
C THR A 56 12.00 -9.99 0.45
N THR A 57 10.81 -9.72 1.01
CA THR A 57 10.73 -9.30 2.44
C THR A 57 9.41 -9.57 3.15
N GLY A 58 9.53 -9.93 4.44
CA GLY A 58 8.51 -10.05 5.49
C GLY A 58 7.08 -9.81 5.06
N LEU A 59 6.46 -10.84 4.50
CA LEU A 59 5.09 -10.84 3.98
C LEU A 59 4.05 -10.38 5.02
N LYS A 60 4.35 -10.55 6.31
CA LYS A 60 3.41 -10.45 7.43
C LYS A 60 2.77 -9.06 7.60
N ASP A 61 3.54 -7.98 7.57
CA ASP A 61 2.98 -6.61 7.74
C ASP A 61 2.21 -6.16 6.50
N PHE A 62 2.57 -6.70 5.33
CA PHE A 62 1.87 -6.43 4.08
C PHE A 62 0.63 -7.31 3.89
N GLU A 63 0.59 -8.49 4.50
CA GLU A 63 -0.54 -9.41 4.55
C GLU A 63 -1.74 -8.69 5.19
N THR A 64 -1.56 -8.05 6.34
CA THR A 64 -2.61 -7.31 7.05
C THR A 64 -3.19 -6.21 6.15
N ASN A 65 -2.36 -5.44 5.47
CA ASN A 65 -2.83 -4.41 4.54
C ASN A 65 -3.62 -5.00 3.35
N LYS A 66 -3.16 -6.11 2.78
CA LYS A 66 -3.89 -6.80 1.72
C LYS A 66 -5.23 -7.35 2.24
N GLN A 67 -5.25 -7.92 3.44
CA GLN A 67 -6.46 -8.45 4.06
C GLN A 67 -7.48 -7.35 4.33
N ILE A 68 -7.07 -6.20 4.87
CA ILE A 68 -7.97 -5.05 5.07
C ILE A 68 -8.49 -4.55 3.72
N SER A 69 -7.62 -4.38 2.72
CA SER A 69 -8.02 -3.92 1.38
C SER A 69 -8.98 -4.90 0.70
N LEU A 70 -8.75 -6.20 0.85
CA LEU A 70 -9.67 -7.23 0.36
C LEU A 70 -11.02 -7.15 1.06
N LYS A 71 -11.04 -7.06 2.40
CA LYS A 71 -12.27 -6.94 3.20
C LYS A 71 -13.07 -5.69 2.82
N GLN A 72 -12.40 -4.57 2.55
CA GLN A 72 -13.03 -3.35 2.06
C GLN A 72 -13.63 -3.51 0.67
N ASN A 73 -12.88 -4.08 -0.27
CA ASN A 73 -13.37 -4.29 -1.63
C ASN A 73 -14.60 -5.21 -1.67
N LEU A 74 -14.65 -6.23 -0.81
CA LEU A 74 -15.84 -7.09 -0.66
C LEU A 74 -17.07 -6.31 -0.17
N THR A 75 -16.88 -5.23 0.60
CA THR A 75 -17.97 -4.39 1.10
C THR A 75 -18.42 -3.32 0.08
N ILE A 76 -17.61 -3.01 -0.95
CA ILE A 76 -17.95 -1.98 -1.95
C ILE A 76 -19.26 -2.29 -2.67
N HIS A 77 -19.52 -3.54 -3.03
CA HIS A 77 -20.72 -3.93 -3.78
C HIS A 77 -22.02 -3.66 -3.04
N LEU A 78 -22.01 -3.66 -1.70
CA LEU A 78 -23.20 -3.39 -0.88
C LEU A 78 -23.67 -1.93 -1.01
N PHE A 79 -22.79 -1.03 -1.43
CA PHE A 79 -23.05 0.42 -1.41
C PHE A 79 -22.61 1.12 -2.69
N GLN A 80 -22.26 0.37 -3.75
CA GLN A 80 -21.75 0.94 -5.01
C GLN A 80 -22.76 1.90 -5.66
N HIS A 81 -24.05 1.65 -5.45
CA HIS A 81 -25.16 2.48 -5.94
C HIS A 81 -25.63 3.54 -4.93
N GLY A 82 -25.02 3.60 -3.75
CA GLY A 82 -25.32 4.61 -2.73
C GLY A 82 -24.81 6.00 -3.12
N SER A 83 -25.47 7.04 -2.61
CA SER A 83 -24.97 8.41 -2.73
C SER A 83 -23.61 8.56 -2.06
N ALA A 84 -22.87 9.63 -2.37
CA ALA A 84 -21.56 9.89 -1.76
C ALA A 84 -21.60 9.86 -0.22
N TYR A 85 -22.68 10.38 0.37
CA TYR A 85 -22.94 10.31 1.81
C TYR A 85 -23.00 8.86 2.33
N HIS A 86 -23.79 8.00 1.68
CA HIS A 86 -23.91 6.59 2.08
C HIS A 86 -22.58 5.83 1.94
N ARG A 87 -21.80 6.12 0.89
CA ARG A 87 -20.46 5.53 0.73
C ARG A 87 -19.50 5.94 1.86
N HIS A 88 -19.52 7.21 2.27
CA HIS A 88 -18.71 7.70 3.40
C HIS A 88 -19.15 7.08 4.73
N MET A 89 -20.45 7.02 4.98
CA MET A 89 -21.00 6.40 6.19
C MET A 89 -20.61 4.91 6.27
N CYS A 90 -20.67 4.18 5.17
CA CYS A 90 -20.27 2.77 5.13
C CYS A 90 -18.78 2.56 5.32
N LEU A 91 -17.92 3.42 4.74
CA LEU A 91 -16.49 3.40 5.04
C LEU A 91 -16.24 3.66 6.52
N HIS A 92 -16.93 4.62 7.11
CA HIS A 92 -16.85 4.90 8.54
C HIS A 92 -17.26 3.68 9.39
N PHE A 93 -18.37 3.03 9.07
CA PHE A 93 -18.81 1.80 9.75
C PHE A 93 -17.85 0.62 9.59
N PHE A 94 -17.22 0.49 8.42
CA PHE A 94 -16.20 -0.53 8.19
C PHE A 94 -15.01 -0.33 9.14
N TRP A 95 -14.52 0.92 9.26
CA TRP A 95 -13.38 1.24 10.11
C TRP A 95 -13.71 1.20 11.60
N SER A 96 -14.89 1.68 12.02
CA SER A 96 -15.29 1.61 13.43
C SER A 96 -15.35 0.17 13.94
N ARG A 97 -15.78 -0.78 13.10
CA ARG A 97 -15.84 -2.20 13.44
C ARG A 97 -14.48 -2.89 13.34
N TRP A 98 -13.55 -2.36 12.55
CA TRP A 98 -12.19 -2.87 12.47
C TRP A 98 -11.38 -2.58 13.74
N ASP A 99 -11.58 -1.41 14.35
CA ASP A 99 -10.89 -0.98 15.57
C ASP A 99 -11.40 -1.67 16.85
N GLU A 100 -12.53 -2.39 16.78
CA GLU A 100 -13.10 -3.17 17.88
C GLU A 100 -12.48 -4.58 18.04
N GLY A 101 -11.56 -4.98 17.15
CA GLY A 101 -11.01 -6.35 17.05
C GLY A 101 -9.56 -6.52 17.46
#